data_AF-A0A1M5NDL4-F1
#
_entry.id   AF-A0A1M5NDL4-F1
#
_cell.length_a   1.000
_cell.length_b   1.000
_cell.length_c   1.000
_cell.angle_alpha   90.00
_cell.angle_beta   90.00
_cell.angle_gamma   90.00
#
_symmetry.space_group_name_H-M   'P 1'
#
loop_
_entity.id
_entity.type
_entity.pdbx_description
1 polymer ?
#
loop_
_entity_poly.entity_id
_entity_poly.type
_entity_poly.pdbx_seq_one_letter_code
_entity_poly.pdbx_strand_id
1 'polypeptide(L)'
;MKNQDHIPQQTIVDPAKVRPRQGAAHGEAVWHHEMVGGRLVEAAATVRRMPMRIWPKQFGTAWPHFEAMTAGELQALKNELQQAGQLEAWEREQNRIRIPPSGAEIERCEQALGWIPRYLSHDTETAQAVGFWASKTFDFNEDQIPGFVRSGLREISRGLRRDRVPVRA
;
A
#
# COMPACT_ATOMS: atom_id res chain seq x y z
N MET A 1 -47.68 -32.70 -12.98
CA MET A 1 -47.62 -32.72 -11.49
C MET A 1 -46.49 -33.66 -11.11
N LYS A 2 -45.38 -33.32 -10.43
CA LYS A 2 -44.90 -32.13 -9.73
C LYS A 2 -43.36 -32.12 -9.89
N ASN A 3 -42.75 -30.98 -10.23
CA ASN A 3 -41.31 -30.78 -10.08
C ASN A 3 -41.01 -30.62 -8.57
N GLN A 4 -40.09 -31.43 -8.03
CA GLN A 4 -39.60 -31.26 -6.67
C GLN A 4 -38.28 -30.50 -6.73
N ASP A 5 -38.35 -29.22 -6.42
CA ASP A 5 -37.17 -28.37 -6.19
C ASP A 5 -36.41 -28.89 -4.98
N HIS A 6 -35.17 -29.35 -5.22
CA HIS A 6 -34.26 -29.78 -4.17
C HIS A 6 -33.60 -28.54 -3.57
N ILE A 7 -34.18 -27.98 -2.51
CA ILE A 7 -33.59 -26.90 -1.73
C ILE A 7 -32.44 -27.51 -0.90
N PRO A 8 -31.17 -27.06 -1.05
CA PRO A 8 -30.10 -27.56 -0.21
C PRO A 8 -30.37 -27.12 1.23
N GLN A 9 -30.48 -28.10 2.14
CA GLN A 9 -30.63 -27.84 3.57
C GLN A 9 -29.43 -27.04 4.06
N GLN A 10 -29.69 -25.82 4.53
CA GLN A 10 -28.69 -25.02 5.22
C GLN A 10 -28.28 -25.77 6.49
N THR A 11 -27.03 -26.20 6.55
CA THR A 11 -26.44 -26.81 7.74
C THR A 11 -26.46 -25.75 8.86
N ILE A 12 -27.42 -25.83 9.77
CA ILE A 12 -27.45 -25.01 10.98
C ILE A 12 -26.26 -25.46 11.83
N VAL A 13 -25.18 -24.68 11.78
CA VAL A 13 -24.00 -24.91 12.61
C VAL A 13 -24.39 -24.62 14.05
N ASP A 14 -24.32 -25.63 14.91
CA ASP A 14 -24.58 -25.54 16.34
C ASP A 14 -23.69 -24.44 16.96
N PRO A 15 -24.27 -23.35 17.52
CA PRO A 15 -23.49 -22.25 18.07
C PRO A 15 -22.63 -22.67 19.26
N ALA A 16 -22.96 -23.77 19.94
CA ALA A 16 -22.14 -24.32 21.02
C ALA A 16 -20.87 -25.03 20.53
N LYS A 17 -20.81 -25.41 19.23
CA LYS A 17 -19.62 -26.03 18.60
C LYS A 17 -18.72 -25.02 17.89
N VAL A 18 -19.16 -23.77 17.78
CA VAL A 18 -18.31 -22.67 17.34
C VAL A 18 -17.35 -22.38 18.48
N ARG A 19 -16.12 -22.91 18.39
CA ARG A 19 -15.06 -22.50 19.32
C ARG A 19 -15.01 -20.97 19.30
N PRO A 20 -15.04 -20.29 20.45
CA PRO A 20 -14.81 -18.85 20.46
C PRO A 20 -13.50 -18.63 19.72
N ARG A 21 -13.52 -17.76 18.70
CA ARG A 21 -12.31 -17.32 18.01
C ARG A 21 -11.40 -16.81 19.12
N GLN A 22 -10.38 -17.59 19.47
CA GLN A 22 -9.45 -17.23 20.52
C GLN A 22 -8.94 -15.84 20.15
N GLY A 23 -9.39 -14.83 20.91
CA GLY A 23 -8.89 -13.47 20.76
C GLY A 23 -7.39 -13.57 20.83
N ALA A 24 -6.70 -13.13 19.77
CA ALA A 24 -5.26 -13.15 19.74
C ALA A 24 -4.77 -12.53 21.06
N ALA A 25 -3.97 -13.27 21.81
CA ALA A 25 -3.49 -12.83 23.11
C ALA A 25 -2.90 -11.42 22.94
N HIS A 26 -3.50 -10.43 23.61
CA HIS A 26 -2.95 -9.09 23.73
C HIS A 26 -1.71 -9.15 24.64
N GLY A 27 -0.65 -9.80 24.16
CA GLY A 27 0.68 -9.42 24.62
C GLY A 27 0.85 -7.94 24.33
N GLU A 28 1.45 -7.19 25.24
CA GLU A 28 1.80 -5.79 24.99
C GLU A 28 2.52 -5.72 23.65
N ALA A 29 1.87 -5.18 22.63
CA ALA A 29 2.43 -5.17 21.29
C ALA A 29 3.60 -4.18 21.30
N VAL A 30 4.81 -4.71 21.19
CA VAL A 30 6.06 -3.94 21.18
C VAL A 30 6.49 -3.72 19.73
N TRP A 31 7.04 -2.53 19.42
CA TRP A 31 7.57 -2.26 18.09
C TRP A 31 8.79 -3.13 17.75
N HIS A 32 8.62 -4.05 16.82
CA HIS A 32 9.69 -4.78 16.15
C HIS A 32 10.02 -4.13 14.80
N HIS A 33 11.25 -4.33 14.33
CA HIS A 33 11.72 -3.73 13.08
C HIS A 33 10.94 -4.17 11.84
N GLU A 34 10.44 -5.42 11.81
CA GLU A 34 9.53 -5.92 10.78
C GLU A 34 8.22 -5.13 10.76
N MET A 35 7.64 -4.86 11.93
CA MET A 35 6.39 -4.10 12.05
C MET A 35 6.57 -2.67 11.56
N VAL A 36 7.72 -2.06 11.86
CA VAL A 36 8.08 -0.74 11.32
C VAL A 36 8.20 -0.80 9.80
N GLY A 37 8.88 -1.82 9.26
CA GLY A 37 9.00 -2.02 7.82
C GLY A 37 7.65 -2.17 7.14
N GLY A 38 6.77 -3.02 7.69
CA GLY A 38 5.41 -3.21 7.19
C GLY A 38 4.59 -1.93 7.20
N ARG A 39 4.65 -1.14 8.28
CA ARG A 39 3.96 0.16 8.37
C ARG A 39 4.50 1.19 7.37
N LEU A 40 5.81 1.22 7.12
CA LEU A 40 6.39 2.09 6.10
C LEU A 40 5.98 1.68 4.68
N VAL A 41 5.88 0.38 4.40
CA VAL A 41 5.36 -0.14 3.11
C VAL A 41 3.88 0.17 2.95
N GLU A 42 3.06 0.02 4.01
CA GLU A 42 1.64 0.44 4.02
C GLU A 42 1.51 1.95 3.77
N ALA A 43 2.33 2.77 4.42
CA ALA A 43 2.37 4.21 4.20
C ALA A 43 2.71 4.55 2.74
N ALA A 44 3.75 3.92 2.17
CA ALA A 44 4.10 4.10 0.77
C ALA A 44 2.96 3.67 -0.18
N ALA A 45 2.26 2.57 0.11
CA ALA A 45 1.10 2.14 -0.66
C ALA A 45 -0.07 3.12 -0.57
N THR A 46 -0.27 3.75 0.59
CA THR A 46 -1.26 4.82 0.79
C THR A 46 -0.89 6.07 -0.03
N VAL A 47 0.37 6.52 0.00
CA VAL A 47 0.85 7.64 -0.83
C VAL A 47 0.60 7.39 -2.31
N ARG A 48 0.84 6.17 -2.82
CA ARG A 48 0.59 5.81 -4.23
C ARG A 48 -0.89 5.91 -4.63
N ARG A 49 -1.82 5.74 -3.68
CA ARG A 49 -3.28 5.86 -3.90
C ARG A 49 -3.81 7.27 -3.68
N MET A 50 -3.05 8.15 -3.02
CA MET A 50 -3.46 9.54 -2.85
C MET A 50 -3.60 10.21 -4.22
N PRO A 51 -4.63 11.05 -4.44
CA PRO A 51 -4.67 11.91 -5.60
C PRO A 51 -3.50 12.90 -5.47
N MET A 52 -2.39 12.63 -6.16
CA MET A 52 -1.25 13.55 -6.14
C MET A 52 -1.70 14.92 -6.63
N ARG A 53 -1.67 15.92 -5.74
CA ARG A 53 -2.18 17.26 -6.04
C ARG A 53 -1.39 17.92 -7.17
N ILE A 54 -0.05 17.86 -7.15
CA ILE A 54 0.79 18.47 -8.18
C ILE A 54 2.23 17.98 -7.96
N TRP A 55 2.75 17.18 -8.88
CA TRP A 55 4.10 17.47 -9.35
C TRP A 55 3.86 18.06 -10.73
N PRO A 56 4.10 19.36 -10.97
CA PRO A 56 4.32 19.74 -12.34
C PRO A 56 5.56 18.95 -12.76
N LYS A 57 5.48 18.17 -13.83
CA LYS A 57 6.68 17.47 -14.34
C LYS A 57 7.84 18.46 -14.56
N GLN A 58 7.53 19.77 -14.69
CA GLN A 58 8.47 20.91 -14.77
C GLN A 58 7.78 22.22 -14.29
N PHE A 59 8.48 23.09 -13.55
CA PHE A 59 8.01 24.45 -13.20
C PHE A 59 7.73 25.25 -14.49
N GLY A 60 6.52 25.78 -14.69
CA GLY A 60 6.19 26.66 -15.81
C GLY A 60 5.31 26.09 -16.94
N THR A 61 4.80 24.87 -16.84
CA THR A 61 3.80 24.38 -17.80
C THR A 61 2.40 24.80 -17.37
N ALA A 62 1.87 25.86 -18.00
CA ALA A 62 0.44 25.92 -18.25
C ALA A 62 0.05 24.56 -18.85
N TRP A 63 -0.98 23.91 -18.31
CA TRP A 63 -1.44 22.62 -18.83
C TRP A 63 -1.57 22.72 -20.36
N PRO A 64 -0.87 21.88 -21.15
CA PRO A 64 -1.14 21.84 -22.57
C PRO A 64 -2.61 21.48 -22.75
N HIS A 65 -3.32 22.20 -23.62
CA HIS A 65 -4.65 21.81 -24.04
C HIS A 65 -4.54 20.45 -24.77
N PHE A 66 -4.76 19.37 -24.04
CA PHE A 66 -4.98 18.07 -24.66
C PHE A 66 -6.39 18.09 -25.23
N GLU A 67 -6.50 18.24 -26.55
CA GLU A 67 -7.74 17.87 -27.23
C GLU A 67 -7.99 16.38 -26.97
N ALA A 68 -9.21 16.04 -26.57
CA ALA A 68 -9.58 14.64 -26.42
C ALA A 68 -9.40 13.96 -27.77
N MET A 69 -8.59 12.89 -27.82
CA MET A 69 -8.41 12.11 -29.04
C MET A 69 -9.78 11.71 -29.59
N THR A 70 -9.96 11.95 -30.88
CA THR A 70 -11.13 11.47 -31.60
C THR A 70 -11.17 9.94 -31.56
N ALA A 71 -12.36 9.36 -31.76
CA ALA A 71 -12.51 7.90 -31.77
C ALA A 71 -11.57 7.20 -32.78
N GLY A 72 -11.28 7.86 -33.92
CA GLY A 72 -10.36 7.34 -34.94
C GLY A 72 -8.90 7.33 -34.48
N GLU A 73 -8.43 8.40 -33.83
CA GLU A 73 -7.08 8.47 -33.28
C GLU A 73 -6.88 7.48 -32.14
N LEU A 74 -7.90 7.30 -31.29
CA LEU A 74 -7.86 6.32 -30.22
C LEU A 74 -7.75 4.90 -30.78
N GLN A 75 -8.46 4.59 -31.87
CA GLN A 75 -8.36 3.30 -32.53
C GLN A 75 -6.98 3.09 -33.17
N ALA A 76 -6.40 4.13 -33.79
CA ALA A 76 -5.06 4.07 -34.36
C ALA A 76 -4.02 3.76 -33.27
N LEU A 77 -4.09 4.44 -32.13
CA LEU A 77 -3.22 4.19 -30.97
C LEU A 77 -3.39 2.77 -30.42
N LYS A 78 -4.63 2.27 -30.30
CA LYS A 78 -4.89 0.89 -29.87
C LYS A 78 -4.26 -0.12 -30.83
N ASN A 79 -4.34 0.12 -32.13
CA ASN A 79 -3.74 -0.75 -33.13
C ASN A 79 -2.19 -0.75 -33.02
N GLU A 80 -1.57 0.41 -32.81
CA GLU A 80 -0.12 0.51 -32.58
C GLU A 80 0.31 -0.23 -31.31
N LEU A 81 -0.41 -0.04 -30.20
CA LEU A 81 -0.16 -0.75 -28.95
C LEU A 81 -0.38 -2.26 -29.09
N GLN A 82 -1.32 -2.69 -29.92
CA GLN A 82 -1.57 -4.09 -30.21
C GLN A 82 -0.40 -4.71 -30.99
N GLN A 83 0.11 -4.01 -32.01
CA GLN A 83 1.30 -4.42 -32.75
C GLN A 83 2.54 -4.50 -31.85
N ALA A 84 2.67 -3.60 -30.89
CA ALA A 84 3.74 -3.60 -29.90
C ALA A 84 3.55 -4.64 -28.76
N GLY A 85 2.41 -5.35 -28.71
CA GLY A 85 2.08 -6.27 -27.63
C GLY A 85 1.83 -5.61 -26.26
N GLN A 86 1.54 -4.30 -26.24
CA GLN A 86 1.37 -3.49 -25.03
C GLN A 86 -0.09 -3.15 -24.73
N LEU A 87 -1.02 -3.47 -25.64
CA LEU A 87 -2.43 -3.10 -25.52
C LEU A 87 -3.05 -3.57 -24.20
N GLU A 88 -2.87 -4.83 -23.81
CA GLU A 88 -3.45 -5.35 -22.57
C GLU A 88 -2.93 -4.64 -21.33
N ALA A 89 -1.63 -4.31 -21.29
CA ALA A 89 -1.04 -3.59 -20.16
C ALA A 89 -1.59 -2.16 -20.08
N TRP A 90 -1.76 -1.51 -21.22
CA TRP A 90 -2.35 -0.17 -21.32
C TRP A 90 -3.83 -0.17 -20.91
N GLU A 91 -4.63 -1.11 -21.40
CA GLU A 91 -6.05 -1.22 -21.03
C GLU A 91 -6.22 -1.55 -19.54
N ARG A 92 -5.35 -2.41 -18.98
CA ARG A 92 -5.31 -2.65 -17.53
C ARG A 92 -4.95 -1.39 -16.75
N GLU A 93 -4.06 -0.53 -17.25
CA GLU A 93 -3.71 0.71 -16.57
C GLU A 93 -4.85 1.75 -16.62
N GLN A 94 -5.52 1.88 -17.77
CA GLN A 94 -6.64 2.83 -17.93
C GLN A 94 -7.88 2.43 -17.13
N ASN A 95 -8.21 1.14 -17.09
CA ASN A 95 -9.41 0.63 -16.42
C ASN A 95 -9.22 0.41 -14.90
N ARG A 96 -8.15 0.94 -14.30
CA ARG A 96 -7.92 0.85 -12.85
C ARG A 96 -8.87 1.78 -12.09
N ILE A 97 -9.86 1.20 -11.42
CA ILE A 97 -10.59 1.88 -10.35
C ILE A 97 -9.58 2.14 -9.20
N ARG A 98 -9.11 3.37 -9.07
CA ARG A 98 -8.25 3.79 -7.96
C ARG A 98 -9.13 4.09 -6.75
N ILE A 99 -9.17 3.17 -5.80
CA ILE A 99 -9.83 3.40 -4.51
C ILE A 99 -8.98 4.39 -3.71
N PRO A 100 -9.48 5.61 -3.42
CA PRO A 100 -8.74 6.57 -2.63
C PRO A 100 -8.51 6.03 -1.21
N PRO A 101 -7.42 6.40 -0.54
CA PRO A 101 -7.20 6.00 0.85
C PRO A 101 -8.22 6.69 1.76
N SER A 102 -8.67 5.96 2.77
CA SER A 102 -9.49 6.45 3.88
C SER A 102 -8.69 7.40 4.79
N GLY A 103 -9.39 8.25 5.55
CA GLY A 103 -8.73 9.17 6.50
C GLY A 103 -7.86 8.47 7.53
N ALA A 104 -8.26 7.29 7.99
CA ALA A 104 -7.46 6.48 8.93
C ALA A 104 -6.18 5.94 8.30
N GLU A 105 -6.20 5.56 7.01
CA GLU A 105 -4.98 5.17 6.28
C GLU A 105 -4.04 6.36 6.10
N ILE A 106 -4.58 7.56 5.87
CA ILE A 106 -3.81 8.80 5.74
C ILE A 106 -3.13 9.15 7.07
N GLU A 107 -3.86 9.12 8.20
CA GLU A 107 -3.29 9.41 9.53
C GLU A 107 -2.14 8.45 9.87
N ARG A 108 -2.33 7.14 9.64
CA ARG A 108 -1.27 6.14 9.85
C ARG A 108 -0.07 6.37 8.92
N CYS A 109 -0.34 6.75 7.67
CA CYS A 109 0.69 7.08 6.70
C CYS A 109 1.53 8.28 7.16
N GLU A 110 0.90 9.38 7.56
CA GLU A 110 1.58 10.58 8.07
C GLU A 110 2.42 10.27 9.31
N GLN A 111 1.87 9.49 10.24
CA GLN A 111 2.58 9.03 11.42
C GLN A 111 3.84 8.23 11.04
N ALA A 112 3.71 7.24 10.17
CA ALA A 112 4.80 6.35 9.78
C ALA A 112 5.90 7.10 9.00
N LEU A 113 5.51 7.98 8.06
CA LEU A 113 6.47 8.79 7.30
C LEU A 113 7.27 9.74 8.21
N GLY A 114 6.67 10.20 9.31
CA GLY A 114 7.36 11.04 10.31
C GLY A 114 8.46 10.31 11.08
N TRP A 115 8.51 8.98 11.10
CA TRP A 115 9.51 8.22 11.86
C TRP A 115 10.92 8.33 11.27
N ILE A 116 11.03 8.32 9.93
CA ILE A 116 12.31 8.39 9.22
C ILE A 116 13.08 9.66 9.61
N PRO A 117 12.55 10.89 9.38
CA PRO A 117 13.27 12.10 9.76
C PRO A 117 13.39 12.27 11.28
N ARG A 118 12.53 11.67 12.09
CA ARG A 118 12.60 11.77 13.56
C ARG A 118 13.73 10.95 14.16
N TYR A 119 13.92 9.71 13.69
CA TYR A 119 14.86 8.77 14.29
C TYR A 119 16.15 8.59 13.51
N LEU A 120 16.16 8.92 12.21
CA LEU A 120 17.32 8.83 11.33
C LEU A 120 17.84 10.20 10.89
N SER A 121 17.51 11.29 11.60
CA SER A 121 17.97 12.65 11.27
C SER A 121 19.49 12.81 11.23
N HIS A 122 20.22 11.95 11.94
CA HIS A 122 21.67 11.97 12.02
C HIS A 122 22.36 11.10 10.97
N ASP A 123 21.59 10.27 10.24
CA ASP A 123 22.08 9.38 9.18
C ASP A 123 21.17 9.50 7.96
N THR A 124 21.44 10.54 7.17
CA THR A 124 20.67 10.87 5.96
C THR A 124 20.74 9.76 4.91
N GLU A 125 21.86 9.03 4.82
CA GLU A 125 22.03 7.95 3.84
C GLU A 125 21.09 6.79 4.18
N THR A 126 21.11 6.33 5.44
CA THR A 126 20.18 5.30 5.91
C THR A 126 18.73 5.76 5.81
N ALA A 127 18.43 7.02 6.13
CA ALA A 127 17.09 7.59 5.99
C ALA A 127 16.57 7.52 4.55
N GLN A 128 17.39 7.94 3.57
CA GLN A 128 17.06 7.85 2.15
C GLN A 128 16.87 6.41 1.71
N ALA A 129 17.74 5.51 2.17
CA ALA A 129 17.74 4.14 1.73
C ALA A 129 16.52 3.35 2.29
N VAL A 130 16.11 3.62 3.53
CA VAL A 130 14.87 3.10 4.13
C VAL A 130 13.64 3.65 3.39
N GLY A 131 13.58 4.96 3.15
CA GLY A 131 12.47 5.59 2.42
C GLY A 131 12.33 5.07 0.99
N PHE A 132 13.46 4.95 0.28
CA PHE A 132 13.50 4.39 -1.07
C PHE A 132 13.02 2.94 -1.09
N TRP A 133 13.54 2.10 -0.20
CA TRP A 133 13.11 0.70 -0.08
C TRP A 133 11.60 0.59 0.16
N ALA A 134 11.04 1.33 1.11
CA ALA A 134 9.60 1.32 1.39
C ALA A 134 8.78 1.75 0.16
N SER A 135 9.26 2.76 -0.58
CA SER A 135 8.63 3.28 -1.80
C SER A 135 8.65 2.32 -3.00
N LYS A 136 9.53 1.32 -3.01
CA LYS A 136 9.66 0.34 -4.11
C LYS A 136 9.12 -1.04 -3.75
N THR A 137 8.87 -1.30 -2.46
CA THR A 137 8.36 -2.57 -1.98
C THR A 137 6.83 -2.61 -2.10
N PHE A 138 6.32 -3.73 -2.61
CA PHE A 138 4.88 -3.99 -2.80
C PHE A 138 4.38 -5.19 -2.00
N ASP A 139 5.26 -6.14 -1.70
CA ASP A 139 4.99 -7.30 -0.88
C ASP A 139 6.07 -7.44 0.20
N PHE A 140 5.66 -7.80 1.42
CA PHE A 140 6.51 -7.78 2.60
C PHE A 140 6.96 -9.20 2.95
N ASN A 141 8.23 -9.49 2.71
CA ASN A 141 8.90 -10.68 3.23
C ASN A 141 10.19 -10.25 3.97
N GLU A 142 10.31 -10.63 5.24
CA GLU A 142 11.41 -10.23 6.12
C GLU A 142 12.79 -10.62 5.55
N ASP A 143 12.86 -11.78 4.90
CA ASP A 143 14.09 -12.31 4.32
C ASP A 143 14.63 -11.45 3.17
N GLN A 144 13.79 -10.61 2.57
CA GLN A 144 14.14 -9.75 1.45
C GLN A 144 14.59 -8.35 1.87
N ILE A 145 14.60 -8.04 3.17
CA ILE A 145 15.02 -6.72 3.67
C ILE A 145 16.55 -6.62 3.59
N PRO A 146 17.11 -5.67 2.80
CA PRO A 146 18.56 -5.47 2.73
C PRO A 146 19.15 -5.15 4.11
N GLY A 147 20.35 -5.66 4.41
CA GLY A 147 20.95 -5.52 5.75
C GLY A 147 21.11 -4.07 6.22
N PHE A 148 21.40 -3.13 5.32
CA PHE A 148 21.48 -1.70 5.65
C PHE A 148 20.10 -1.12 6.01
N VAL A 149 19.04 -1.47 5.24
CA VAL A 149 17.65 -1.07 5.55
C VAL A 149 17.24 -1.63 6.90
N ARG A 150 17.54 -2.90 7.15
CA ARG A 150 17.23 -3.60 8.40
C ARG A 150 17.83 -2.87 9.60
N SER A 151 19.03 -2.31 9.45
CA SER A 151 19.69 -1.53 10.50
C SER A 151 18.93 -0.23 10.80
N GLY A 152 18.53 0.53 9.77
CA GLY A 152 17.69 1.72 9.93
C GLY A 152 16.31 1.42 10.54
N LEU A 153 15.65 0.32 10.13
CA LEU A 153 14.38 -0.11 10.71
C LEU A 153 14.53 -0.48 12.19
N ARG A 154 15.65 -1.11 12.58
CA ARG A 154 15.93 -1.42 13.99
C ARG A 154 16.10 -0.15 14.81
N GLU A 155 16.78 0.85 14.28
CA GLU A 155 16.95 2.14 14.93
C GLU A 155 15.62 2.86 15.14
N ILE A 156 14.78 2.93 14.10
CA ILE A 156 13.42 3.46 14.22
C ILE A 156 12.64 2.68 15.29
N SER A 157 12.69 1.34 15.30
CA SER A 157 11.99 0.53 16.29
C SER A 157 12.45 0.79 17.73
N ARG A 158 13.73 1.11 17.93
CA ARG A 158 14.29 1.50 19.24
C ARG A 158 13.79 2.88 19.64
N GLY A 159 13.77 3.83 18.70
CA GLY A 159 13.23 5.17 18.89
C GLY A 159 11.75 5.15 19.29
N LEU A 160 10.93 4.36 18.61
CA LEU A 160 9.50 4.20 18.92
C LEU A 160 9.28 3.58 20.31
N ARG A 161 10.10 2.59 20.69
CA ARG A 161 10.08 2.00 22.04
C ARG A 161 10.48 3.01 23.11
N ARG A 162 11.54 3.78 22.88
CA ARG A 162 12.01 4.84 23.78
C ARG A 162 10.92 5.89 24.00
N ASP A 163 10.24 6.28 22.93
CA ASP A 163 9.20 7.30 22.96
C ASP A 163 7.82 6.73 23.37
N ARG A 164 7.75 5.43 23.74
CA ARG A 164 6.53 4.71 24.15
C ARG A 164 5.35 4.87 23.20
N VAL A 165 5.63 4.87 21.89
CA VAL A 165 4.57 4.96 20.87
C VAL A 165 3.73 3.68 20.92
N PRO A 166 2.40 3.75 21.07
CA PRO A 166 1.56 2.56 21.14
C PRO A 166 1.50 1.86 19.77
N VAL A 167 1.57 0.54 19.76
CA VAL A 167 1.24 -0.25 18.57
C VAL A 167 -0.27 -0.28 18.44
N ARG A 168 -0.81 0.51 17.50
CA ARG A 168 -2.22 0.41 17.10
C ARG A 168 -2.34 -0.71 16.08
N ALA A 169 -3.37 -1.56 16.21
CA ALA A 169 -3.75 -2.56 15.22
C ALA A 169 -4.31 -1.87 13.97
#